data_AF-A0A0V0WRI7-F1
#
_entry.id   AF-A0A0V0WRI7-F1
#
_cell.length_a   1.000
_cell.length_b   1.000
_cell.length_c   1.000
_cell.angle_alpha   90.00
_cell.angle_beta   90.00
_cell.angle_gamma   90.00
#
_symmetry.space_group_name_H-M   'P 1'
#
loop_
_entity.id
_entity.type
_entity.pdbx_description
1 polymer ?
#
loop_
_entity_poly.entity_id
_entity_poly.type
_entity_poly.pdbx_seq_one_letter_code
_entity_poly.pdbx_strand_id
1 'polypeptide(L)'
;MDFKLQVDKLESASNWSRWKRQIQLVLRHHAVLEVATGKKVAPMAPPAGSNAENFKKHEEALKAFEKEDTLAQLILVSSMNDANVELTATSKSSAEIWQKLTA
;
A
#
# COMPACT_ATOMS: atom_id res chain seq x y z
N MET A 1 20.35 -5.27 -12.82
CA MET A 1 20.71 -5.95 -11.56
C MET A 1 19.40 -6.27 -10.87
N ASP A 2 19.06 -7.55 -10.73
CA ASP A 2 17.92 -7.99 -9.91
C ASP A 2 18.30 -7.79 -8.44
N PHE A 3 17.97 -6.61 -7.90
CA PHE A 3 18.18 -6.32 -6.50
C PHE A 3 17.14 -7.11 -5.70
N LYS A 4 17.51 -8.32 -5.26
CA LYS A 4 16.66 -9.21 -4.47
C LYS A 4 16.51 -8.59 -3.07
N LEU A 5 15.51 -7.73 -2.90
CA LEU A 5 15.18 -7.09 -1.63
C LEU A 5 14.71 -8.17 -0.65
N GLN A 6 15.64 -8.72 0.14
CA GLN A 6 15.28 -9.49 1.33
C GLN A 6 14.94 -8.49 2.44
N VAL A 7 13.63 -8.40 2.73
CA VAL A 7 13.13 -7.70 3.90
C VAL A 7 13.01 -8.75 5.01
N ASP A 8 13.61 -8.47 6.17
CA ASP A 8 13.39 -9.30 7.36
C ASP A 8 11.91 -9.20 7.73
N LYS A 9 11.25 -10.32 8.08
CA LYS A 9 9.84 -10.25 8.49
C LYS A 9 9.67 -9.35 9.72
N LEU A 10 8.59 -8.57 9.77
CA LEU A 10 8.20 -7.88 11.00
C LEU A 10 7.81 -8.92 12.04
N GLU A 11 8.61 -9.04 13.09
CA GLU A 11 8.40 -10.01 14.17
C GLU A 11 7.84 -9.34 15.42
N SER A 12 8.44 -8.21 15.81
CA SER A 12 8.06 -7.49 17.02
C SER A 12 8.62 -6.06 17.02
N ALA A 13 8.45 -5.35 18.13
CA ALA A 13 9.05 -4.03 18.33
C ALA A 13 10.59 -4.02 18.17
N SER A 14 11.28 -5.14 18.41
CA SER A 14 12.74 -5.21 18.39
C SER A 14 13.36 -4.96 17.01
N ASN A 15 12.66 -5.31 15.93
CA ASN A 15 13.12 -5.12 14.56
C ASN A 15 12.29 -4.11 13.75
N TRP A 16 11.30 -3.46 14.38
CA TRP A 16 10.36 -2.55 13.73
C TRP A 16 11.03 -1.41 12.96
N SER A 17 12.03 -0.74 13.55
CA SER A 17 12.69 0.41 12.91
C SER A 17 13.43 0.02 11.62
N ARG A 18 14.09 -1.15 11.63
CA ARG A 18 14.75 -1.74 10.47
C ARG A 18 13.75 -2.15 9.40
N TRP A 19 12.73 -2.91 9.80
CA TRP A 19 11.66 -3.36 8.90
C TRP A 19 10.99 -2.17 8.20
N LYS A 20 10.59 -1.16 8.97
CA LYS A 20 9.96 0.07 8.46
C LYS A 20 10.84 0.75 7.42
N ARG A 21 12.14 0.87 7.68
CA ARG A 21 13.09 1.46 6.72
C ARG A 21 13.20 0.64 5.45
N GLN A 22 13.32 -0.69 5.55
CA GLN A 22 13.40 -1.58 4.39
C GLN A 22 12.14 -1.49 3.53
N ILE A 23 10.95 -1.57 4.15
CA ILE A 23 9.68 -1.50 3.42
C ILE A 23 9.47 -0.14 2.78
N GLN A 24 9.84 0.96 3.42
CA GLN A 24 9.78 2.27 2.77
C GLN A 24 10.64 2.34 1.51
N LEU A 25 11.80 1.69 1.49
CA LEU A 25 12.66 1.64 0.30
C LEU A 25 12.03 0.78 -0.80
N VAL A 26 11.46 -0.38 -0.46
CA VAL A 26 10.76 -1.27 -1.40
C VAL A 26 9.56 -0.54 -2.03
N LEU A 27 8.71 0.07 -1.20
CA LEU A 27 7.54 0.82 -1.67
C LEU A 27 7.93 2.02 -2.55
N ARG A 28 9.05 2.70 -2.25
CA ARG A 28 9.59 3.77 -3.11
C ARG A 28 10.09 3.26 -4.44
N HIS A 29 10.78 2.12 -4.45
CA HIS A 29 11.25 1.49 -5.67
C HIS A 29 10.10 1.15 -6.62
N HIS A 30 8.96 0.71 -6.06
CA HIS A 30 7.73 0.44 -6.80
C HIS A 30 6.83 1.68 -6.99
N ALA A 31 7.24 2.87 -6.55
CA ALA A 31 6.47 4.12 -6.61
C ALA A 31 5.09 4.08 -5.91
N VAL A 32 4.89 3.19 -4.93
CA VAL A 32 3.61 3.01 -4.21
C VAL A 32 3.66 3.47 -2.75
N LEU A 33 4.76 4.11 -2.29
CA LEU A 33 4.87 4.59 -0.91
C LEU A 33 3.77 5.58 -0.53
N GLU A 34 3.38 6.48 -1.44
CA GLU A 34 2.36 7.48 -1.14
C GLU A 34 0.98 6.86 -0.97
N VAL A 35 0.67 5.80 -1.70
CA VAL A 35 -0.56 5.00 -1.52
C VAL A 35 -0.53 4.29 -0.18
N ALA A 36 0.57 3.60 0.11
CA ALA A 36 0.77 2.88 1.37
C ALA A 36 0.73 3.78 2.61
N THR A 37 1.10 5.05 2.49
CA THR A 37 1.08 6.00 3.61
C THR A 37 -0.20 6.85 3.65
N GLY A 38 -1.14 6.62 2.74
CA GLY A 38 -2.39 7.37 2.64
C GLY A 38 -2.24 8.80 2.12
N LYS A 39 -1.06 9.18 1.62
CA LYS A 39 -0.82 10.49 1.00
C LYS A 39 -1.48 10.60 -0.37
N LYS A 40 -1.44 9.52 -1.14
CA LYS A 40 -2.22 9.34 -2.37
C LYS A 40 -3.46 8.56 -2.00
N VAL A 41 -4.63 9.10 -2.34
CA VAL A 41 -5.94 8.51 -2.06
C VAL A 41 -6.66 8.17 -3.36
N ALA A 42 -7.68 7.31 -3.27
CA ALA A 42 -8.51 6.96 -4.40
C ALA A 42 -9.13 8.22 -5.04
N PRO A 43 -9.22 8.29 -6.39
CA PRO A 43 -9.85 9.41 -7.05
C PRO A 43 -11.32 9.53 -6.61
N MET A 44 -11.77 10.76 -6.42
CA MET A 44 -13.16 11.04 -6.06
C MET A 44 -14.07 10.82 -7.27
N ALA A 45 -15.24 10.23 -7.02
CA ALA A 45 -16.25 10.02 -8.05
C ALA A 45 -16.63 11.34 -8.73
N PRO A 46 -16.81 11.36 -10.07
CA PRO A 46 -17.24 12.55 -10.78
C PRO A 46 -18.63 13.00 -10.30
N PRO A 47 -18.95 14.31 -10.33
CA PRO A 47 -20.30 14.79 -10.06
C PRO A 47 -21.35 14.13 -10.96
N ALA A 48 -22.55 13.93 -10.43
CA ALA A 48 -23.69 13.49 -11.22
C ALA A 48 -23.94 14.47 -12.38
N GLY A 49 -23.99 13.95 -13.61
CA GLY A 49 -24.10 14.77 -14.84
C GLY A 49 -22.78 15.09 -15.53
N SER A 50 -21.65 14.56 -15.04
CA SER A 50 -20.37 14.63 -15.77
C SER A 50 -20.48 13.97 -17.16
N ASN A 51 -19.65 14.42 -18.10
CA ASN A 51 -19.63 13.82 -19.43
C ASN A 51 -18.98 12.42 -19.42
N ALA A 52 -19.23 11.64 -20.47
CA ALA A 52 -18.71 10.28 -20.61
C ALA A 52 -17.17 10.22 -20.56
N GLU A 53 -16.48 11.27 -21.05
CA GLU A 53 -15.03 11.36 -21.03
C GLU A 53 -14.47 11.46 -19.59
N ASN A 54 -15.12 12.26 -18.73
CA ASN A 54 -14.74 12.39 -17.32
C ASN A 54 -14.96 11.09 -16.55
N PHE A 55 -16.05 10.37 -16.83
CA PHE A 55 -16.28 9.04 -16.25
C PHE A 55 -15.20 8.04 -16.67
N LYS A 56 -14.80 8.04 -17.95
CA LYS A 56 -13.74 7.18 -18.45
C LYS A 56 -12.39 7.49 -17.79
N LYS A 57 -12.00 8.77 -17.71
CA LYS A 57 -10.77 9.20 -17.03
C LYS A 57 -10.76 8.80 -15.55
N HIS A 58 -11.89 8.95 -14.87
CA HIS A 58 -12.03 8.53 -13.49
C HIS A 58 -11.87 7.01 -13.33
N GLU A 59 -12.50 6.21 -14.18
CA GLU A 59 -12.38 4.75 -14.14
C GLU A 59 -10.94 4.28 -14.37
N GLU A 60 -10.24 4.90 -15.33
CA GLU A 60 -8.82 4.63 -15.60
C GLU A 60 -7.94 5.00 -14.39
N ALA A 61 -8.17 6.16 -13.78
CA ALA A 61 -7.45 6.60 -12.58
C ALA A 61 -7.73 5.69 -11.37
N LEU A 62 -8.99 5.24 -11.20
CA LEU A 62 -9.37 4.34 -10.12
C LEU A 62 -8.69 2.98 -10.28
N LYS A 63 -8.73 2.40 -11.48
CA LYS A 63 -8.04 1.14 -11.79
C LYS A 63 -6.52 1.24 -11.59
N ALA A 64 -5.93 2.39 -11.90
CA ALA A 64 -4.51 2.62 -11.64
C ALA A 64 -4.21 2.67 -10.13
N PHE A 65 -5.03 3.38 -9.36
CA PHE A 65 -4.91 3.44 -7.91
C PHE A 65 -5.09 2.06 -7.26
N GLU A 66 -6.10 1.29 -7.64
CA GLU A 66 -6.35 -0.06 -7.10
C GLU A 66 -5.18 -1.01 -7.34
N LYS A 67 -4.50 -0.91 -8.50
CA LYS A 67 -3.30 -1.68 -8.80
C LYS A 67 -2.13 -1.30 -7.89
N GLU A 68 -1.91 0.00 -7.70
CA GLU A 68 -0.86 0.50 -6.81
C GLU A 68 -1.12 0.10 -5.35
N ASP A 69 -2.37 0.22 -4.90
CA ASP A 69 -2.77 -0.17 -3.55
C ASP A 69 -2.61 -1.68 -3.34
N THR A 70 -3.05 -2.50 -4.30
CA THR A 70 -2.85 -3.96 -4.27
C THR A 70 -1.37 -4.32 -4.19
N LEU A 71 -0.51 -3.67 -4.98
CA LEU A 71 0.93 -3.90 -4.93
C LEU A 71 1.52 -3.52 -3.55
N ALA A 72 1.10 -2.39 -2.99
CA ALA A 72 1.51 -1.98 -1.65
C ALA A 72 1.04 -2.97 -0.57
N GLN A 73 -0.21 -3.45 -0.64
CA GLN A 73 -0.74 -4.48 0.26
C GLN A 73 0.09 -5.78 0.18
N LEU A 74 0.41 -6.25 -1.03
CA LEU A 74 1.24 -7.46 -1.23
C LEU A 74 2.64 -7.30 -0.64
N ILE A 75 3.28 -6.15 -0.85
CA ILE A 75 4.60 -5.83 -0.26
C ILE A 75 4.52 -5.87 1.28
N LEU A 76 3.48 -5.27 1.86
CA LEU A 76 3.31 -5.23 3.32
C LEU A 76 3.05 -6.63 3.88
N VAL A 77 2.06 -7.35 3.37
CA VAL A 77 1.65 -8.70 3.84
C VAL A 77 2.77 -9.73 3.70
N SER A 78 3.52 -9.70 2.59
CA SER A 78 4.65 -10.62 2.40
C SER A 78 5.83 -10.35 3.35
N SER A 79 5.87 -9.17 3.97
CA SER A 79 6.97 -8.73 4.83
C SER A 79 6.71 -8.87 6.32
N MET A 80 5.59 -9.49 6.71
CA MET A 80 5.21 -9.64 8.12
C MET A 80 5.04 -11.11 8.51
N ASN A 81 5.14 -11.40 9.80
CA ASN A 81 4.81 -12.72 10.35
C ASN A 81 3.29 -12.91 10.44
N ASP A 82 2.85 -14.16 10.68
CA ASP A 82 1.44 -14.53 10.63
C ASP A 82 0.59 -13.77 11.65
N ALA A 83 1.13 -13.48 12.83
CA ALA A 83 0.43 -12.70 13.85
C ALA A 83 0.09 -11.27 13.38
N ASN A 84 1.02 -10.63 12.66
CA ASN A 84 0.80 -9.31 12.08
C ASN A 84 -0.12 -9.36 10.84
N VAL A 85 -0.12 -10.47 10.09
CA VAL A 85 -1.10 -10.69 9.01
C VAL A 85 -2.51 -10.75 9.60
N GLU A 86 -2.72 -11.54 10.65
CA GLU A 86 -4.01 -11.65 11.33
C GLU A 86 -4.47 -10.30 11.92
N LEU A 87 -3.55 -9.53 12.54
CA LEU A 87 -3.84 -8.18 13.02
C LEU A 87 -4.39 -7.25 11.93
N THR A 88 -3.91 -7.44 10.70
CA THR A 88 -4.24 -6.59 9.55
C THR A 88 -5.33 -7.19 8.66
N ALA A 89 -5.90 -8.35 9.00
CA ALA A 89 -6.87 -9.08 8.16
C ALA A 89 -8.15 -8.30 7.82
N THR A 90 -8.56 -7.37 8.68
CA THR A 90 -9.76 -6.52 8.44
C THR A 90 -9.47 -5.24 7.66
N SER A 91 -8.21 -4.99 7.31
CA SER A 91 -7.79 -3.78 6.61
C SER A 91 -8.12 -3.90 5.12
N LYS A 92 -8.68 -2.84 4.54
CA LYS A 92 -9.14 -2.82 3.15
C LYS A 92 -8.18 -2.10 2.20
N SER A 93 -7.18 -1.41 2.73
CA SER A 93 -6.19 -0.67 1.96
C SER A 93 -4.80 -0.82 2.55
N SER A 94 -3.78 -0.58 1.72
CA SER A 94 -2.39 -0.55 2.18
C SER A 94 -2.15 0.55 3.23
N ALA A 95 -2.90 1.66 3.16
CA ALA A 95 -2.86 2.74 4.14
C ALA A 95 -3.33 2.29 5.53
N GLU A 96 -4.43 1.54 5.61
CA GLU A 96 -4.93 0.99 6.89
C GLU A 96 -3.95 -0.02 7.48
N ILE A 97 -3.36 -0.89 6.65
CA ILE A 97 -2.31 -1.83 7.06
C ILE A 97 -1.12 -1.06 7.63
N TRP A 98 -0.61 -0.06 6.90
CA TRP A 98 0.51 0.76 7.32
C TRP A 98 0.24 1.47 8.65
N GLN A 99 -0.95 2.04 8.83
CA GLN A 99 -1.35 2.68 10.07
C GLN A 99 -1.36 1.69 11.24
N LYS A 100 -1.97 0.50 11.09
CA LYS A 100 -1.96 -0.51 12.15
C LYS A 100 -0.57 -0.98 12.56
N LEU A 101 0.36 -1.07 11.61
CA LEU A 101 1.74 -1.51 11.87
C LEU A 101 2.65 -0.40 12.39
N THR A 102 2.23 0.87 12.28
CA THR A 102 3.07 2.03 12.64
C THR A 102 2.45 2.99 13.65
N ALA A 103 1.23 2.70 14.11
CA ALA A 103 0.62 3.27 15.31
C ALA A 103 1.41 2.87 16.56
#